data_AF-A0A962ZI24-F1
#
_entry.id   AF-A0A962ZI24-F1
#
_cell.length_a   1.000
_cell.length_b   1.000
_cell.length_c   1.000
_cell.angle_alpha   90.00
_cell.angle_beta   90.00
_cell.angle_gamma   90.00
#
_symmetry.space_group_name_H-M   'P 1'
#
loop_
_entity.id
_entity.type
_entity.pdbx_description
1 polymer ?
#
loop_
_entity_poly.entity_id
_entity_poly.type
_entity_poly.pdbx_seq_one_letter_code
_entity_poly.pdbx_strand_id
1 'polypeptide(L)' 'MDRTKAQLLAFKVRQGVGSMAIEGIQVSRKSQADMLRIASGRVSARSVKDQLIDKYRQEPAAD' A
#
# COMPACT_ATOMS: atom_id res chain seq x y z
N MET A 1 -13.07 -20.18 15.72
CA MET A 1 -11.64 -19.99 15.36
C MET A 1 -11.34 -18.51 15.39
N ASP A 2 -10.50 -18.07 16.32
CA ASP A 2 -10.07 -16.68 16.37
C ASP A 2 -9.05 -16.40 15.28
N ARG A 3 -9.26 -15.32 14.53
CA ARG A 3 -8.35 -14.90 13.47
C ARG A 3 -7.10 -14.30 14.10
N THR A 4 -5.93 -14.66 13.57
CA THR A 4 -4.68 -14.05 14.03
C THR A 4 -4.61 -12.58 13.61
N LYS A 5 -3.84 -11.77 14.35
CA LYS A 5 -3.58 -10.37 13.99
C LYS A 5 -3.07 -10.23 12.55
N ALA A 6 -2.22 -11.15 12.09
CA ALA A 6 -1.72 -11.17 10.72
C ALA A 6 -2.83 -11.39 9.68
N GLN A 7 -3.76 -12.32 9.94
CA GLN A 7 -4.92 -12.57 9.06
C GLN A 7 -5.83 -11.34 8.99
N LEU A 8 -6.06 -10.65 10.11
CA LEU A 8 -6.86 -9.42 10.15
C LEU A 8 -6.19 -8.28 9.36
N LEU A 9 -4.88 -8.10 9.47
CA LEU A 9 -4.13 -7.10 8.70
C LEU A 9 -4.18 -7.40 7.20
N ALA A 10 -3.97 -8.66 6.81
CA ALA A 10 -4.05 -9.06 5.42
C ALA A 10 -5.46 -8.86 4.84
N PHE A 11 -6.50 -9.10 5.65
CA PHE A 11 -7.88 -8.80 5.26
C PHE A 11 -8.10 -7.31 5.00
N LYS A 12 -7.66 -6.43 5.92
CA LYS A 12 -7.79 -4.97 5.74
C LYS A 12 -7.07 -4.46 4.49
N VAL A 13 -5.85 -4.94 4.23
CA VAL A 13 -5.13 -4.58 3.00
C VAL A 13 -5.89 -5.04 1.76
N ARG A 14 -6.42 -6.27 1.74
CA ARG A 14 -7.25 -6.75 0.62
C ARG A 14 -8.52 -5.93 0.42
N GLN A 15 -9.16 -5.46 1.48
CA GLN A 15 -10.33 -4.57 1.38
C GLN A 15 -9.97 -3.25 0.70
N GLY A 16 -8.86 -2.61 1.10
CA GLY A 16 -8.38 -1.38 0.45
C GLY A 16 -7.97 -1.58 -1.02
N VAL A 17 -7.30 -2.70 -1.33
CA VAL A 17 -6.99 -3.08 -2.72
C VAL A 17 -8.27 -3.32 -3.53
N GLY A 18 -9.25 -4.00 -2.94
CA GLY A 18 -10.55 -4.26 -3.56
C GLY A 18 -11.33 -2.99 -3.86
N SER A 19 -11.37 -2.02 -2.93
CA SER A 19 -12.04 -0.73 -3.18
C SER A 19 -11.39 0.05 -4.31
N MET A 20 -10.06 0.02 -4.42
CA MET A 20 -9.36 0.64 -5.56
C MET A 20 -9.66 -0.08 -6.88
N ALA A 21 -9.76 -1.41 -6.88
CA ALA A 21 -10.07 -2.17 -8.07
C ALA A 21 -11.50 -1.92 -8.61
N ILE A 22 -12.47 -1.64 -7.72
CA ILE A 22 -13.84 -1.22 -8.10
C ILE A 22 -13.80 0.09 -8.90
N GLU A 23 -12.93 1.01 -8.51
CA GLU A 23 -12.68 2.29 -9.21
C GLU A 23 -11.76 2.13 -10.45
N GLY A 24 -11.44 0.89 -10.86
CA GLY A 24 -10.56 0.62 -12.00
C GLY A 24 -9.06 0.87 -11.73
N ILE A 25 -8.67 1.14 -10.48
CA ILE A 25 -7.28 1.42 -10.10
C ILE A 25 -6.57 0.10 -9.78
N GLN A 26 -5.59 -0.27 -10.62
CA GLN A 26 -4.78 -1.45 -10.38
C GLN A 26 -3.61 -1.16 -9.44
N VAL A 27 -3.58 -1.86 -8.30
CA VAL A 27 -2.50 -1.76 -7.33
C VAL A 27 -1.45 -2.83 -7.60
N SER A 28 -0.21 -2.40 -7.86
CA SER A 28 0.92 -3.32 -8.13
C SER A 28 1.18 -4.28 -6.95
N ARG A 29 1.71 -5.48 -7.25
CA ARG A 29 2.10 -6.45 -6.20
C ARG A 29 3.09 -5.86 -5.19
N LYS A 30 4.01 -5.01 -5.65
CA LYS A 30 4.97 -4.29 -4.79
C LYS A 30 4.23 -3.38 -3.80
N SER A 31 3.31 -2.55 -4.30
CA SER A 31 2.51 -1.64 -3.48
C SER A 31 1.65 -2.38 -2.46
N GLN A 32 1.07 -3.53 -2.82
CA GLN A 32 0.33 -4.38 -1.87
C GLN A 32 1.25 -4.92 -0.75
N ALA A 33 2.49 -5.31 -1.09
CA ALA A 33 3.48 -5.75 -0.11
C ALA A 33 3.94 -4.59 0.81
N ASP A 34 4.10 -3.37 0.26
CA ASP A 34 4.37 -2.16 1.04
C ASP A 34 3.22 -1.87 2.02
N MET A 35 1.96 -1.97 1.57
CA MET A 35 0.78 -1.80 2.43
C MET A 35 0.74 -2.80 3.59
N LEU A 36 1.12 -4.07 3.36
CA LEU A 36 1.24 -5.08 4.42
C LEU A 36 2.36 -4.75 5.42
N ARG A 37 3.51 -4.25 4.92
CA ARG A 37 4.62 -3.80 5.79
C ARG A 37 4.23 -2.60 6.65
N ILE A 38 3.48 -1.66 6.09
CA ILE A 38 2.92 -0.51 6.82
C ILE A 38 1.90 -0.98 7.86
N ALA A 39 0.93 -1.80 7.47
CA ALA A 39 -0.14 -2.28 8.35
C ALA A 39 0.40 -3.13 9.52
N SER A 40 1.52 -3.82 9.33
CA SER A 40 2.23 -4.57 10.39
C SER A 40 3.16 -3.71 11.25
N GLY A 41 3.31 -2.41 10.96
CA GLY A 41 4.20 -1.50 11.68
C GLY A 41 5.69 -1.69 11.37
N ARG A 42 6.04 -2.54 10.40
CA ARG A 42 7.44 -2.78 10.00
C ARG A 42 8.04 -1.58 9.26
N VAL A 43 7.20 -0.76 8.63
CA VAL A 43 7.59 0.46 7.92
C VAL A 43 6.61 1.58 8.24
N SER A 44 7.12 2.81 8.38
CA SER A 44 6.29 3.99 8.58
C SER A 44 5.57 4.39 7.28
N ALA A 45 4.25 4.59 7.36
CA ALA A 45 3.46 5.13 6.25
C ALA A 45 3.99 6.50 5.78
N ARG A 46 4.46 7.34 6.72
CA ARG A 46 5.04 8.65 6.40
C ARG A 46 6.29 8.50 5.54
N SER A 47 7.20 7.62 5.94
CA SER A 47 8.45 7.39 5.19
C SER A 47 8.19 6.87 3.78
N VAL A 48 7.25 5.93 3.61
CA VAL A 48 6.88 5.43 2.27
C VAL A 48 6.25 6.54 1.42
N LYS A 49 5.40 7.37 2.02
CA LYS A 49 4.80 8.52 1.33
C LYS A 49 5.86 9.51 0.86
N ASP A 50 6.80 9.86 1.72
CA ASP A 50 7.86 10.82 1.41
C ASP A 50 8.76 10.27 0.27
N GLN A 51 9.11 8.98 0.31
CA GLN A 51 9.83 8.30 -0.78
C GLN A 51 9.07 8.33 -2.12
N LEU A 52 7.74 8.16 -2.09
CA LEU A 52 6.92 8.25 -3.30
C LEU A 52 6.91 9.67 -3.86
N ILE A 53 6.75 10.68 -2.99
CA ILE A 53 6.79 12.09 -3.38
C ILE A 53 8.14 12.42 -4.02
N ASP A 54 9.25 12.01 -3.38
CA ASP A 54 10.59 12.27 -3.89
C ASP A 54 10.83 11.59 -5.24
N LYS A 55 10.37 10.35 -5.41
CA LYS A 55 10.46 9.64 -6.68
C LYS A 55 9.75 10.40 -7.81
N TYR A 56 8.50 10.81 -7.61
CA TYR A 56 7.73 11.51 -8.63
C TYR A 56 8.18 12.96 -8.84
N ARG A 57 8.84 13.56 -7.85
CA ARG A 57 9.48 14.88 -8.00
C ARG A 57 10.72 14.82 -8.91
N GLN A 58 11.40 13.67 -8.96
CA GLN A 58 12.61 13.46 -9.75
C GLN A 58 12.33 12.97 -11.18
N GLU A 59 11.13 12.43 -11.44
CA GLU A 59 10.66 12.20 -12.81
C GLU A 59 10.35 13.59 -13.42
N PRO A 60 11.03 14.03 -14.49
CA PRO A 60 10.66 15.27 -15.15
C PRO A 60 9.20 15.15 -15.58
N ALA A 61 8.42 16.23 -15.39
CA ALA A 61 7.09 16.32 -15.96
C ALA A 61 7.20 15.93 -17.43
N ALA A 62 6.54 14.83 -17.81
CA ALA A 62 6.44 14.46 -19.22
C ALA A 62 5.65 15.58 -19.90
N ASP A 63 6.36 16.39 -20.68
CA ASP A 63 5.79 17.37 -21.63
C ASP A 63 4.96 16.66 -22.71
#